data_AF-A0A3C1X6B8-F1
#
_entry.id   AF-A0A3C1X6B8-F1
#
_cell.length_a   1.000
_cell.length_b   1.000
_cell.length_c   1.000
_cell.angle_alpha   90.00
_cell.angle_beta   90.00
_cell.angle_gamma   90.00
#
_symmetry.space_group_name_H-M   'P 1'
#
loop_
_entity.id
_entity.type
_entity.pdbx_description
1 polymer ?
#
loop_
_entity_poly.entity_id
_entity_poly.type
_entity_poly.pdbx_seq_one_letter_code
_entity_poly.pdbx_strand_id
1 'polypeptide(L)'
;ITVPVPESSDVLQGLLEVVLPALESQVPVQDVAALTALTRETAGQYLPFAEISTLPALLKDQSQPIVVDEQLRTLWDRQWLMFAAVLLLGFEWAMRRVWRLS
;
A
#
# COMPACT_ATOMS: atom_id res chain seq x y z
N ILE A 1 -19.18 13.95 -2.27
CA ILE A 1 -18.49 14.14 -0.98
C ILE A 1 -19.37 15.10 -0.17
N THR A 2 -19.94 14.66 0.93
CA THR A 2 -20.84 15.47 1.77
C THR A 2 -20.03 16.14 2.87
N VAL A 3 -19.86 17.45 2.78
CA VAL A 3 -19.25 18.25 3.84
C VAL A 3 -20.40 18.92 4.61
N PRO A 4 -20.67 18.54 5.86
CA PRO A 4 -21.71 19.17 6.66
C PRO A 4 -21.24 20.54 7.17
N VAL A 5 -22.07 21.56 6.98
CA VAL A 5 -21.92 22.87 7.63
C VAL A 5 -22.67 22.81 8.97
N PRO A 6 -22.06 23.15 10.12
CA PRO A 6 -22.77 23.16 11.39
C PRO A 6 -23.79 24.32 11.38
N GLU A 7 -24.99 24.07 11.92
CA GLU A 7 -26.11 25.01 12.11
C GLU A 7 -27.18 25.13 11.00
N SER A 8 -27.20 24.30 9.94
CA SER A 8 -28.34 24.25 9.00
C SER A 8 -28.55 22.88 8.36
N SER A 9 -29.81 22.45 8.26
CA SER A 9 -30.26 21.21 7.61
C SER A 9 -30.29 21.27 6.08
N ASP A 10 -29.69 22.31 5.48
CA ASP A 10 -29.61 22.48 4.03
C ASP A 10 -28.40 21.73 3.43
N VAL A 11 -28.70 20.69 2.66
CA VAL A 11 -27.70 19.98 1.84
C VAL A 11 -27.50 20.79 0.57
N LEU A 12 -26.46 21.62 0.53
CA LEU A 12 -26.05 22.30 -0.71
C LEU A 12 -25.61 21.24 -1.75
N GLN A 13 -26.52 20.91 -2.66
CA GLN A 13 -26.24 20.09 -3.84
C GLN A 13 -25.49 20.95 -4.87
N GLY A 14 -24.19 21.11 -4.67
CA GLY A 14 -23.32 21.67 -5.70
C GLY A 14 -23.11 20.66 -6.82
N LEU A 15 -23.58 20.97 -8.03
CA LEU A 15 -23.18 20.27 -9.25
C LEU A 15 -21.69 20.58 -9.48
N LEU A 16 -20.82 19.62 -9.17
CA LEU A 16 -19.40 19.69 -9.55
C LEU A 16 -19.30 19.26 -11.02
N GLU A 17 -19.44 20.22 -11.92
CA GLU A 17 -19.23 20.00 -13.35
C GLU A 17 -17.73 19.83 -13.61
N VAL A 18 -17.30 18.57 -13.71
CA VAL A 18 -15.91 18.23 -14.05
C VAL A 18 -15.75 18.39 -15.56
N VAL A 19 -15.39 19.59 -16.00
CA VAL A 19 -15.00 19.84 -17.39
C VAL A 19 -13.60 19.27 -17.57
N LEU A 20 -13.50 18.17 -18.33
CA LEU A 20 -12.22 17.64 -18.77
C LEU A 20 -11.55 18.69 -19.69
N PRO A 21 -10.36 19.19 -19.36
CA PRO A 21 -9.67 20.15 -20.20
C PRO A 21 -9.34 19.49 -21.55
N ALA A 22 -10.00 19.92 -22.63
CA ALA A 22 -9.73 19.44 -23.99
C ALA A 22 -8.44 20.05 -24.59
N LEU A 23 -7.48 20.46 -23.75
CA LEU A 23 -6.24 21.08 -24.22
C LEU A 23 -5.36 20.07 -24.99
N GLU A 24 -5.28 18.83 -24.52
CA GLU A 24 -4.46 17.79 -25.16
C GLU A 24 -4.96 17.39 -26.56
N SER A 25 -6.26 17.55 -26.83
CA SER A 25 -6.85 17.28 -28.15
C SER A 25 -6.73 18.43 -29.14
N GLN A 26 -6.55 19.66 -28.66
CA GLN A 26 -6.44 20.87 -29.49
C GLN A 26 -4.99 21.24 -29.78
N VAL A 27 -4.09 21.08 -28.80
CA VAL A 27 -2.66 21.41 -28.93
C VAL A 27 -1.84 20.26 -28.36
N PRO A 28 -1.34 19.34 -29.21
CA PRO A 28 -0.55 18.19 -28.79
C PRO A 28 0.91 18.58 -28.55
N VAL A 29 1.14 19.68 -27.83
CA VAL A 29 2.47 20.19 -27.50
C VAL A 29 2.56 20.38 -25.99
N GLN A 30 3.70 20.00 -25.43
CA GLN A 30 3.96 20.13 -24.01
C GLN A 30 4.11 21.61 -23.62
N ASP A 31 3.26 22.10 -22.71
CA ASP A 31 3.40 23.43 -22.12
C ASP A 31 4.38 23.40 -20.94
N VAL A 32 5.66 23.61 -21.27
CA VAL A 32 6.76 23.64 -20.29
C VAL A 32 6.57 24.76 -19.26
N ALA A 33 5.97 25.90 -19.65
CA ALA A 33 5.77 27.02 -18.76
C ALA A 33 4.70 26.73 -17.70
N ALA A 34 3.58 26.13 -18.11
CA ALA A 34 2.53 25.68 -17.20
C ALA A 34 3.02 24.58 -16.26
N LEU A 35 3.76 23.59 -16.77
CA LEU A 35 4.34 22.53 -15.96
C LEU A 35 5.34 23.07 -14.92
N THR A 36 6.18 24.02 -15.31
CA THR A 36 7.12 24.67 -14.39
C THR A 36 6.39 25.51 -13.34
N ALA A 37 5.29 26.18 -13.71
CA ALA A 37 4.47 26.95 -12.77
C ALA A 37 3.81 26.05 -11.71
N LEU A 38 3.31 24.87 -12.10
CA LEU A 38 2.74 23.89 -11.16
C LEU A 38 3.79 23.37 -10.16
N THR A 39 5.04 23.27 -10.58
CA THR A 39 6.16 22.92 -9.69
C THR A 39 6.60 24.04 -8.75
N ARG A 40 5.99 25.23 -8.77
CA ARG A 40 6.28 26.27 -7.75
C ARG A 40 5.53 26.06 -6.45
N GLU A 41 4.30 25.55 -6.55
CA GLU A 41 3.44 25.30 -5.38
C GLU A 41 3.77 23.96 -4.72
N THR A 42 4.23 23.00 -5.51
CA THR A 42 4.82 21.77 -5.00
C THR A 42 6.31 22.01 -4.81
N ALA A 43 6.93 21.57 -3.71
CA ALA A 43 8.37 21.76 -3.46
C ALA A 43 9.28 20.93 -4.40
N GLY A 44 8.80 20.63 -5.61
CA GLY A 44 9.49 19.89 -6.66
C GLY A 44 10.07 20.83 -7.72
N GLN A 45 10.59 20.24 -8.79
CA GLN A 45 11.14 20.97 -9.93
C GLN A 45 10.74 20.28 -11.23
N TYR A 46 10.50 21.07 -12.27
CA TYR A 46 10.31 20.53 -13.62
C TYR A 46 11.67 20.15 -14.20
N LEU A 47 11.79 18.89 -14.66
CA LEU A 47 13.02 18.38 -15.26
C LEU A 47 12.80 18.14 -16.77
N PRO A 48 13.52 18.83 -17.67
CA PRO A 48 13.41 18.61 -19.10
C PRO A 48 14.04 17.26 -19.49
N PHE A 49 13.61 16.70 -20.63
CA PHE A 49 14.05 15.37 -21.09
C PHE A 49 15.58 15.25 -21.23
N ALA A 50 16.26 16.34 -21.60
CA ALA A 50 17.71 16.40 -21.72
C ALA A 50 18.45 16.17 -20.38
N GLU A 51 17.78 16.39 -19.25
CA GLU A 51 18.37 16.34 -17.91
C GLU A 51 17.98 15.07 -17.13
N ILE A 52 17.29 14.11 -17.77
CA ILE A 52 16.87 12.83 -17.16
C ILE A 52 18.04 12.06 -16.54
N SER A 53 19.26 12.22 -17.03
CA SER A 53 20.44 11.58 -16.44
C SER A 53 20.75 12.07 -15.01
N THR A 54 20.23 13.23 -14.59
CA THR A 54 20.44 13.82 -13.26
C THR A 54 19.41 13.36 -12.23
N LEU A 55 18.30 12.77 -12.69
CA LEU A 55 17.19 12.27 -11.88
C LEU A 55 17.67 11.38 -10.71
N PRO A 56 18.55 10.37 -10.92
CA PRO A 56 19.02 9.52 -9.82
C PRO A 56 19.75 10.26 -8.70
N ALA A 57 20.41 11.39 -9.00
CA ALA A 57 21.10 12.20 -8.00
C ALA A 57 20.16 13.16 -7.25
N LEU A 58 19.02 13.49 -7.85
CA LEU A 58 18.00 14.40 -7.31
C LEU A 58 16.97 13.68 -6.45
N LEU A 59 16.76 12.37 -6.68
CA LEU A 59 15.99 11.55 -5.74
C LEU A 59 16.78 11.41 -4.44
N LYS A 60 16.31 12.12 -3.42
CA LYS A 60 16.74 11.87 -2.06
C LYS A 60 16.38 10.43 -1.72
N ASP A 61 17.37 9.65 -1.27
CA ASP A 61 17.16 8.27 -0.88
C ASP A 61 16.17 8.22 0.29
N GLN A 62 14.92 7.93 -0.06
CA GLN A 62 13.80 7.70 0.88
C GLN A 62 13.47 6.22 0.92
N SER A 63 14.44 5.34 0.58
CA SER A 63 14.31 3.92 0.89
C SER A 63 14.32 3.78 2.42
N GLN A 64 13.15 3.94 3.01
CA GLN A 64 12.92 3.38 4.33
C GLN A 64 12.85 1.88 4.08
N PRO A 65 13.85 1.09 4.53
CA PRO A 65 13.66 -0.34 4.53
C PRO A 65 12.46 -0.58 5.42
N ILE A 66 11.32 -0.92 4.82
CA ILE A 66 10.24 -1.56 5.54
C ILE A 66 10.85 -2.90 5.93
N VAL A 67 11.43 -2.95 7.13
CA VAL A 67 11.80 -4.20 7.77
C VAL A 67 10.47 -4.86 8.06
N VAL A 68 9.93 -5.54 7.06
CA VAL A 68 8.83 -6.47 7.24
C VAL A 68 9.45 -7.57 8.09
N ASP A 69 9.33 -7.41 9.41
CA ASP A 69 9.67 -8.42 10.39
C ASP A 69 8.59 -9.53 10.32
N GLU A 70 8.34 -10.05 9.12
CA GLU A 70 7.64 -11.30 8.90
C GLU A 70 8.63 -12.42 9.22
N GLN A 71 9.02 -12.48 10.49
CA GLN A 71 9.17 -13.78 11.10
C GLN A 71 7.78 -14.41 11.15
N LEU A 72 7.31 -14.91 9.99
CA LEU A 72 6.30 -15.96 9.91
C LEU A 72 6.91 -17.18 10.60
N ARG A 73 7.00 -17.14 11.93
CA ARG A 73 7.21 -18.32 12.75
C ARG A 73 5.96 -19.15 12.54
N THR A 74 6.02 -20.01 11.53
CA THR A 74 4.96 -20.96 11.24
C THR A 74 4.70 -21.73 12.54
N LEU A 75 3.44 -21.97 12.88
CA LEU A 75 3.11 -22.66 14.14
C LEU A 75 3.79 -24.04 14.26
N TRP A 76 4.19 -24.60 13.12
CA TRP A 76 4.95 -25.83 12.95
C TRP A 76 6.43 -25.74 13.37
N ASP A 77 7.03 -24.54 13.39
CA ASP A 77 8.41 -24.31 13.83
C ASP A 77 8.55 -24.40 15.36
N ARG A 78 7.43 -24.52 16.08
CA ARG A 78 7.42 -24.65 17.53
C ARG A 78 7.63 -26.10 17.94
N GLN A 79 8.83 -26.44 18.43
CA GLN A 79 9.22 -27.78 18.89
C GLN A 79 8.22 -28.47 19.85
N TRP A 80 7.49 -27.72 20.67
CA TRP A 80 6.48 -28.29 21.57
C TRP A 80 5.26 -28.85 20.83
N LEU A 81 4.93 -28.33 19.65
CA LEU A 81 3.83 -28.82 18.81
C LEU A 81 4.14 -30.26 18.35
N MET A 82 5.41 -30.54 18.03
CA MET A 82 5.91 -31.87 17.70
C MET A 82 5.73 -32.84 18.88
N PHE A 83 6.13 -32.43 20.09
CA PHE A 83 5.93 -33.24 21.29
C PHE A 83 4.45 -33.48 21.59
N ALA A 84 3.59 -32.46 21.42
CA ALA A 84 2.15 -32.58 21.61
C ALA A 84 1.53 -33.58 20.61
N ALA A 85 1.92 -33.52 19.33
CA ALA A 85 1.45 -34.45 18.31
C ALA A 85 1.89 -35.89 18.60
N VAL A 86 3.16 -36.11 18.97
CA VAL A 86 3.69 -37.43 19.32
C VAL A 86 3.02 -37.99 20.57
N LEU A 87 2.80 -37.17 21.60
CA LEU A 87 2.09 -37.58 22.80
C LEU A 87 0.64 -37.93 22.50
N LEU A 88 -0.05 -37.14 21.67
CA LEU A 88 -1.44 -37.42 21.28
C LEU A 88 -1.53 -38.76 20.54
N LEU A 89 -0.64 -39.00 19.57
CA LEU A 89 -0.54 -40.27 18.83
C LEU A 89 -0.18 -41.44 19.73
N GLY A 90 0.81 -41.27 20.62
CA GLY A 90 1.24 -42.30 21.56
C GLY A 90 0.15 -42.61 22.60
N PHE A 91 -0.57 -41.59 23.06
CA PHE A 91 -1.70 -41.73 23.96
C PHE A 91 -2.87 -42.43 23.29
N GLU A 92 -3.19 -42.05 22.04
CA GLU A 92 -4.20 -42.74 21.25
C GLU A 92 -3.84 -44.22 21.06
N TRP A 93 -2.60 -44.50 20.69
CA TRP A 93 -2.11 -45.88 20.56
C TRP A 93 -2.20 -46.65 21.88
N ALA A 94 -1.82 -46.02 23.00
CA ALA A 94 -1.91 -46.62 24.32
C ALA A 94 -3.37 -46.88 24.72
N MET A 95 -4.29 -45.95 24.42
CA MET A 95 -5.72 -46.11 24.65
C MET A 95 -6.27 -47.29 23.83
N ARG A 96 -5.91 -47.39 22.54
CA ARG A 96 -6.27 -48.53 21.68
C ARG A 96 -5.70 -49.85 22.21
N ARG A 97 -4.45 -49.84 22.69
CA ARG A 97 -3.77 -51.01 23.30
C ARG A 97 -4.46 -51.47 24.57
N VAL A 98 -4.84 -50.55 25.46
CA VAL A 98 -5.49 -50.84 26.76
C VAL A 98 -6.93 -51.31 26.57
N TRP A 99 -7.66 -50.77 25.61
CA TRP A 99 -9.02 -51.22 25.27
C TRP A 99 -9.09 -52.51 24.47
N ARG A 100 -7.93 -53.14 24.18
CA ARG A 100 -7.88 -54.46 23.55
C ARG A 100 -8.67 -54.53 22.24
N LEU A 101 -8.69 -53.42 21.49
CA LEU A 101 -9.27 -53.31 20.15
C LEU A 101 -8.24 -53.65 19.04
N SER A 102 -7.09 -54.18 19.44
CA SER A 102 -6.01 -54.64 18.56
C SER A 102 -5.71 -56.10 18.80
#